data_AF-A0A7C6RGW7-F1
#
_entry.id   AF-A0A7C6RGW7-F1
#
_cell.length_a   1.000
_cell.length_b   1.000
_cell.length_c   1.000
_cell.angle_alpha   90.00
_cell.angle_beta   90.00
_cell.angle_gamma   90.00
#
_symmetry.space_group_name_H-M   'P 1'
#
loop_
_entity.id
_entity.type
_entity.pdbx_description
1 polymer ?
#
loop_
_entity_poly.entity_id
_entity_poly.type
_entity_poly.pdbx_seq_one_letter_code
_entity_poly.pdbx_strand_id
1 'polypeptide(L)'
;MLPASFSAFELQPLPDGASTILRLLAVQAPNWPEIALVTARDPALSLALLFADPLRPGELADGLNSVLRRRLEHIGPDLLRAWLLGLGHVGEQGDEPTDTALVRAECALHLAIETGYPRPDEAYLAGLWRGLTRSSGWKRAPRPPAVELVAACGLPPTLADALETGGLMDEQLESAHPLLALIEAAERLTAADWQEQADKVARLSGLERATVLSLRTDVGYIVSGHAVFPAIPTPATP
;
A
#
# COMPACT_ATOMS: atom_id res chain seq x y z
N MET A 1 15.15 8.07 -18.17
CA MET A 1 14.06 7.84 -19.13
C MET A 1 13.54 6.45 -18.85
N LEU A 2 12.30 6.32 -18.36
CA LEU A 2 11.64 5.02 -18.33
C LEU A 2 11.63 4.48 -19.77
N PRO A 3 11.96 3.21 -20.02
CA PRO A 3 11.74 2.64 -21.35
C PRO A 3 10.27 2.80 -21.72
N ALA A 4 9.98 2.94 -23.01
CA ALA A 4 8.65 3.17 -23.59
C ALA A 4 7.66 1.98 -23.40
N SER A 5 7.74 1.24 -22.29
CA SER A 5 7.13 -0.08 -22.11
C SER A 5 6.29 -0.22 -20.85
N PHE A 6 6.39 0.68 -19.87
CA PHE A 6 5.53 0.60 -18.67
C PHE A 6 4.21 1.32 -18.90
N SER A 7 3.12 0.57 -18.71
CA SER A 7 1.76 1.08 -18.68
C SER A 7 1.16 0.74 -17.33
N ALA A 8 0.49 1.70 -16.69
CA ALA A 8 -0.27 1.44 -15.46
C ALA A 8 -1.32 0.33 -15.64
N PHE A 9 -1.72 0.03 -16.89
CA PHE A 9 -2.61 -1.09 -17.23
C PHE A 9 -1.97 -2.47 -17.08
N GLU A 10 -0.65 -2.56 -16.85
CA GLU A 10 0.02 -3.82 -16.49
C GLU A 10 -0.23 -4.21 -15.04
N LEU A 11 -0.64 -3.27 -14.18
CA LEU A 11 -0.96 -3.52 -12.78
C LEU A 11 -2.33 -4.19 -12.64
N GLN A 12 -2.46 -5.04 -11.62
CA GLN A 12 -3.70 -5.75 -11.31
C GLN A 12 -4.21 -5.34 -9.92
N PRO A 13 -5.25 -4.51 -9.87
CA PRO A 13 -5.98 -4.19 -8.64
C PRO A 13 -6.53 -5.42 -7.94
N LEU A 14 -6.72 -5.32 -6.63
CA LEU A 14 -7.49 -6.29 -5.86
C LEU A 14 -8.96 -6.27 -6.34
N PRO A 15 -9.55 -7.43 -6.68
CA PRO A 15 -10.92 -7.49 -7.22
C PRO A 15 -11.97 -6.84 -6.31
N ASP A 16 -11.81 -6.99 -5.00
CA ASP A 16 -12.73 -6.43 -4.00
C ASP A 16 -12.63 -4.91 -3.89
N GLY A 17 -11.42 -4.36 -4.03
CA GLY A 17 -11.16 -2.91 -4.02
C GLY A 17 -11.79 -2.22 -5.23
N ALA A 18 -11.51 -2.72 -6.44
CA ALA A 18 -12.08 -2.17 -7.67
C ALA A 18 -13.61 -2.27 -7.70
N SER A 19 -14.17 -3.40 -7.28
CA SER A 19 -15.63 -3.59 -7.19
C SER A 19 -16.27 -2.61 -6.21
N THR A 20 -15.61 -2.36 -5.08
CA THR A 20 -16.07 -1.37 -4.09
C THR A 20 -16.06 0.03 -4.65
N ILE A 21 -14.99 0.45 -5.32
CA ILE A 21 -14.90 1.78 -5.94
C ILE A 21 -15.99 1.93 -7.01
N LEU A 22 -16.23 0.93 -7.86
CA LEU A 22 -17.30 0.98 -8.86
C LEU A 22 -18.68 1.13 -8.22
N ARG A 23 -18.95 0.49 -7.07
CA ARG A 23 -20.18 0.69 -6.30
C ARG A 23 -20.30 2.12 -5.76
N LEU A 24 -19.23 2.66 -5.17
CA LEU A 24 -19.21 4.03 -4.64
C LEU A 24 -19.41 5.08 -5.75
N LEU A 25 -18.88 4.81 -6.94
CA LEU A 25 -19.07 5.67 -8.11
C LEU A 25 -20.48 5.57 -8.70
N ALA A 26 -21.24 4.50 -8.46
CA ALA A 26 -22.59 4.36 -9.02
C ALA A 26 -23.63 5.32 -8.38
N VAL A 27 -23.27 5.97 -7.26
CA VAL A 27 -24.12 6.94 -6.55
C VAL A 27 -23.99 8.33 -7.18
N GLN A 28 -25.06 9.14 -7.17
CA GLN A 28 -25.09 10.48 -7.77
C GLN A 28 -24.02 11.44 -7.22
N ALA A 29 -23.60 11.26 -5.95
CA ALA A 29 -22.53 11.99 -5.31
C ALA A 29 -21.50 10.99 -4.75
N PRO A 30 -20.42 10.70 -5.48
CA PRO A 30 -19.40 9.74 -5.03
C PRO A 30 -18.76 10.16 -3.71
N ASN A 31 -18.61 9.21 -2.78
CA ASN A 31 -17.89 9.41 -1.53
C ASN A 31 -16.37 9.37 -1.79
N TRP A 32 -15.81 10.47 -2.27
CA TRP A 32 -14.38 10.57 -2.61
C TRP A 32 -13.42 10.23 -1.45
N PRO A 33 -13.68 10.63 -0.18
CA PRO A 33 -12.88 10.16 0.95
C PRO A 33 -12.80 8.63 1.06
N GLU A 34 -13.92 7.94 0.88
CA GLU A 34 -13.97 6.48 0.97
C GLU A 34 -13.31 5.81 -0.24
N ILE A 35 -13.51 6.36 -1.44
CA ILE A 35 -12.81 5.89 -2.65
C ILE A 35 -11.29 6.05 -2.48
N ALA A 36 -10.83 7.16 -1.91
CA ALA A 36 -9.41 7.39 -1.64
C ALA A 36 -8.85 6.38 -0.64
N LEU A 37 -9.60 6.07 0.42
CA LEU A 37 -9.22 5.06 1.42
C LEU A 37 -9.10 3.66 0.80
N VAL A 38 -10.06 3.26 -0.04
CA VAL A 38 -9.99 1.97 -0.77
C VAL A 38 -8.78 1.96 -1.71
N THR A 39 -8.54 3.06 -2.41
CA THR A 39 -7.40 3.21 -3.34
C THR A 39 -6.06 3.17 -2.60
N ALA A 40 -5.96 3.80 -1.43
CA ALA A 40 -4.74 3.83 -0.62
C ALA A 40 -4.31 2.45 -0.16
N ARG A 41 -5.28 1.55 0.09
CA ARG A 41 -5.05 0.20 0.60
C ARG A 41 -4.79 -0.85 -0.48
N ASP A 42 -5.01 -0.49 -1.73
CA ASP A 42 -4.74 -1.36 -2.87
C ASP A 42 -3.33 -1.02 -3.41
N PRO A 43 -2.37 -1.95 -3.34
CA PRO A 43 -1.01 -1.70 -3.82
C PRO A 43 -0.94 -1.29 -5.29
N ALA A 44 -1.75 -1.94 -6.13
CA ALA A 44 -1.75 -1.70 -7.57
C ALA A 44 -2.46 -0.39 -7.93
N LEU A 45 -3.61 -0.08 -7.34
CA LEU A 45 -4.32 1.18 -7.61
C LEU A 45 -3.55 2.39 -7.08
N SER A 46 -3.01 2.32 -5.87
CA SER A 46 -2.20 3.40 -5.30
C SER A 46 -0.97 3.68 -6.16
N LEU A 47 -0.25 2.64 -6.58
CA LEU A 47 0.91 2.78 -7.49
C LEU A 47 0.48 3.34 -8.85
N ALA A 48 -0.58 2.78 -9.45
CA ALA A 48 -1.06 3.17 -10.76
C ALA A 48 -1.49 4.64 -10.79
N LEU A 49 -2.13 5.12 -9.72
CA LEU A 49 -2.56 6.49 -9.58
C LEU A 49 -1.38 7.45 -9.38
N LEU A 50 -0.42 7.10 -8.52
CA LEU A 50 0.79 7.92 -8.31
C LEU A 50 1.74 7.88 -9.50
N PHE A 51 1.70 6.83 -10.32
CA PHE A 51 2.43 6.80 -11.58
C PHE A 51 1.78 7.73 -12.62
N ALA A 52 0.45 7.76 -12.69
CA ALA A 52 -0.30 8.59 -13.64
C ALA A 52 -0.22 10.09 -13.30
N ASP A 53 -0.27 10.44 -12.02
CA ASP A 53 -0.09 11.80 -11.51
C ASP A 53 0.91 11.80 -10.33
N PRO A 54 2.22 11.97 -10.62
CA PRO A 54 3.28 11.88 -9.62
C PRO A 54 3.15 12.88 -8.47
N LEU A 55 3.73 12.52 -7.32
CA LEU A 55 3.77 13.39 -6.15
C LEU A 55 4.65 14.62 -6.41
N ARG A 56 4.18 15.78 -5.95
CA ARG A 56 5.02 16.98 -5.88
C ARG A 56 5.88 16.94 -4.62
N PRO A 57 7.05 17.63 -4.61
CA PRO A 57 7.89 17.70 -3.42
C PRO A 57 7.10 18.18 -2.19
N GLY A 58 7.12 17.38 -1.12
CA GLY A 58 6.42 17.69 0.14
C GLY A 58 4.91 17.47 0.13
N GLU A 59 4.30 17.06 -0.99
CA GLU A 59 2.85 16.91 -1.09
C GLU A 59 2.30 15.82 -0.15
N LEU A 60 3.10 14.77 0.09
CA LEU A 60 2.72 13.68 0.99
C LEU A 60 2.55 14.13 2.45
N ALA A 61 3.07 15.30 2.83
CA ALA A 61 2.86 15.86 4.17
C ALA A 61 1.39 16.21 4.44
N ASP A 62 0.55 16.37 3.40
CA ASP A 62 -0.90 16.58 3.54
C ASP A 62 -1.67 15.30 3.91
N GLY A 63 -0.99 14.15 3.95
CA GLY A 63 -1.57 12.83 4.17
C GLY A 63 -1.89 12.10 2.87
N LEU A 64 -1.50 10.82 2.77
CA LEU A 64 -1.72 9.98 1.59
C LEU A 64 -3.18 10.00 1.09
N ASN A 65 -4.16 9.85 1.99
CA ASN A 65 -5.57 9.84 1.60
C ASN A 65 -6.02 11.15 0.97
N SER A 66 -5.57 12.30 1.49
CA SER A 66 -5.85 13.63 0.93
C SER A 66 -5.26 13.77 -0.48
N VAL A 67 -4.02 13.32 -0.63
CA VAL A 67 -3.25 13.35 -1.88
C VAL A 67 -3.91 12.50 -2.97
N LEU A 68 -4.30 11.27 -2.65
CA LEU A 68 -5.00 10.39 -3.60
C LEU A 68 -6.40 10.90 -3.91
N ARG A 69 -7.12 11.41 -2.90
CA ARG A 69 -8.45 11.99 -3.09
C ARG A 69 -8.45 13.10 -4.13
N ARG A 70 -7.52 14.06 -4.04
CA ARG A 70 -7.42 15.17 -5.00
C ARG A 70 -7.22 14.68 -6.43
N ARG A 71 -6.41 13.62 -6.62
CA ARG A 71 -6.16 12.98 -7.92
C ARG A 71 -7.42 12.30 -8.44
N LEU A 72 -8.10 11.54 -7.59
CA LEU A 72 -9.35 10.85 -7.93
C LEU A 72 -10.47 11.85 -8.30
N GLU A 73 -10.62 12.93 -7.54
CA GLU A 73 -11.56 14.02 -7.84
C GLU A 73 -11.22 14.70 -9.19
N HIS A 74 -9.93 14.88 -9.49
CA HIS A 74 -9.48 15.45 -10.75
C HIS A 74 -9.75 14.54 -11.96
N ILE A 75 -9.52 13.23 -11.81
CA ILE A 75 -9.87 12.22 -12.83
C ILE A 75 -11.38 12.21 -13.08
N GLY A 76 -12.16 12.35 -12.01
CA GLY A 76 -13.61 12.32 -12.05
C GLY A 76 -14.19 10.91 -12.25
N PRO A 77 -15.51 10.77 -12.11
CA PRO A 77 -16.14 9.46 -11.98
C PRO A 77 -16.09 8.63 -13.28
N ASP A 78 -16.28 9.25 -14.43
CA ASP A 78 -16.42 8.52 -15.71
C ASP A 78 -15.09 7.96 -16.19
N LEU A 79 -14.02 8.77 -16.12
CA LEU A 79 -12.68 8.32 -16.47
C LEU A 79 -12.18 7.27 -15.48
N LEU A 80 -12.47 7.42 -14.18
CA LEU A 80 -12.12 6.42 -13.17
C LEU A 80 -12.82 5.08 -13.42
N ARG A 81 -14.12 5.09 -13.77
CA ARG A 81 -14.83 3.85 -14.16
C ARG A 81 -14.19 3.20 -15.39
N ALA A 82 -13.91 4.00 -16.43
CA ALA A 82 -13.26 3.48 -17.63
C ALA A 82 -11.88 2.88 -17.33
N TRP A 83 -11.11 3.53 -16.46
CA TRP A 83 -9.79 3.07 -16.05
C TRP A 83 -9.85 1.76 -15.27
N LEU A 84 -10.74 1.65 -14.27
CA LEU A 84 -10.95 0.42 -13.49
C LEU A 84 -11.40 -0.76 -14.36
N LEU A 85 -12.28 -0.51 -15.34
CA LEU A 85 -12.71 -1.54 -16.29
C LEU A 85 -11.57 -1.96 -17.24
N GLY A 86 -10.69 -1.04 -17.61
CA GLY A 86 -9.51 -1.32 -18.46
C GLY A 86 -8.36 -2.01 -17.73
N LEU A 87 -8.22 -1.81 -16.41
CA LEU A 87 -7.22 -2.47 -15.58
C LEU A 87 -7.43 -3.99 -15.55
N GLY A 88 -8.66 -4.49 -15.68
CA GLY A 88 -8.94 -5.92 -15.69
C GLY A 88 -8.54 -6.62 -14.37
N HIS A 89 -9.02 -7.84 -14.17
CA HIS A 89 -8.72 -8.62 -12.97
C HIS A 89 -8.38 -10.04 -13.41
N VAL A 90 -7.11 -10.42 -13.32
CA VAL A 90 -6.75 -11.83 -13.44
C VAL A 90 -6.97 -12.44 -12.06
N GLY A 91 -7.71 -13.56 -11.99
CA GLY A 91 -8.06 -14.20 -10.72
C GLY A 91 -6.84 -14.51 -9.86
N GLU A 92 -7.07 -14.71 -8.55
CA GLU A 92 -6.05 -14.97 -7.52
C GLU A 92 -4.91 -15.85 -8.03
N GLN A 93 -3.78 -15.23 -8.36
CA GLN A 93 -2.53 -15.91 -8.72
C GLN A 93 -1.38 -15.36 -7.87
N GLY A 94 -1.65 -14.91 -6.65
CA GLY A 94 -0.63 -14.49 -5.69
C GLY A 94 -0.24 -15.64 -4.77
N ASP A 95 1.06 -15.88 -4.62
CA ASP A 95 1.62 -16.79 -3.59
C ASP A 95 1.50 -16.20 -2.17
N GLU A 96 1.22 -14.90 -2.04
CA GLU A 96 1.11 -14.17 -0.78
C GLU A 96 -0.38 -13.86 -0.47
N PRO A 97 -0.86 -14.08 0.78
CA PRO A 97 -2.23 -13.74 1.16
C PRO A 97 -2.53 -12.25 0.89
N THR A 98 -3.74 -11.97 0.39
CA THR A 98 -4.18 -10.61 0.01
C THR A 98 -3.97 -9.58 1.12
N ASP A 99 -4.17 -9.97 2.38
CA ASP A 99 -4.06 -9.07 3.53
C ASP A 99 -2.62 -8.80 3.96
N THR A 100 -1.64 -9.61 3.55
CA THR A 100 -0.26 -9.49 4.04
C THR A 100 0.35 -8.14 3.66
N ALA A 101 0.10 -7.64 2.45
CA ALA A 101 0.56 -6.32 2.03
C ALA A 101 -0.04 -5.20 2.89
N LEU A 102 -1.33 -5.29 3.22
CA LEU A 102 -2.01 -4.29 4.03
C LEU A 102 -1.57 -4.35 5.49
N VAL A 103 -1.43 -5.56 6.08
CA VAL A 103 -0.86 -5.75 7.42
C VAL A 103 0.54 -5.14 7.49
N ARG A 104 1.39 -5.38 6.48
CA ARG A 104 2.73 -4.81 6.40
C ARG A 104 2.70 -3.28 6.36
N ALA A 105 1.85 -2.71 5.52
CA ALA A 105 1.70 -1.26 5.37
C ALA A 105 1.25 -0.59 6.68
N GLU A 106 0.21 -1.12 7.32
CA GLU A 106 -0.31 -0.61 8.58
C GLU A 106 0.73 -0.77 9.71
N CYS A 107 1.43 -1.91 9.79
CA CYS A 107 2.53 -2.07 10.75
C CYS A 107 3.65 -1.05 10.52
N ALA A 108 4.06 -0.83 9.27
CA ALA A 108 5.10 0.15 8.93
C ALA A 108 4.68 1.58 9.29
N LEU A 109 3.42 1.94 9.04
CA LEU A 109 2.84 3.23 9.41
C LEU A 109 2.87 3.45 10.93
N HIS A 110 2.35 2.49 11.70
CA HIS A 110 2.29 2.62 13.15
C HIS A 110 3.68 2.58 13.78
N LEU A 111 4.60 1.75 13.28
CA LEU A 111 5.99 1.75 13.73
C LEU A 111 6.66 3.10 13.44
N ALA A 112 6.40 3.70 12.27
CA ALA A 112 6.91 5.03 11.94
C ALA A 112 6.40 6.11 12.90
N ILE A 113 5.11 6.07 13.25
CA ILE A 113 4.50 7.01 14.20
C ILE A 113 5.14 6.87 15.59
N GLU A 114 5.18 5.64 16.12
CA GLU A 114 5.68 5.37 17.48
C GLU A 114 7.18 5.66 17.62
N THR A 115 7.97 5.47 16.55
CA THR A 115 9.41 5.77 16.54
C THR A 115 9.73 7.23 16.19
N GLY A 116 8.72 8.06 15.87
CA GLY A 116 8.90 9.44 15.47
C GLY A 116 9.56 9.63 14.10
N TYR A 117 9.45 8.64 13.21
CA TYR A 117 9.92 8.75 11.83
C TYR A 117 9.15 9.89 11.11
N PRO A 118 9.84 10.83 10.45
CA PRO A 118 9.22 12.07 9.97
C PRO A 118 8.23 11.90 8.81
N ARG A 119 8.16 10.72 8.20
CA ARG A 119 7.38 10.48 6.96
C ARG A 119 6.59 9.17 7.03
N PRO A 120 5.60 9.07 7.94
CA PRO A 120 4.86 7.82 8.18
C PRO A 120 4.16 7.29 6.92
N ASP A 121 3.66 8.15 6.04
CA ASP A 121 3.05 7.73 4.76
C ASP A 121 4.06 7.11 3.77
N GLU A 122 5.34 7.50 3.82
CA GLU A 122 6.37 6.82 3.03
C GLU A 122 6.61 5.39 3.55
N ALA A 123 6.57 5.21 4.88
CA ALA A 123 6.66 3.88 5.49
C ALA A 123 5.45 3.01 5.13
N TYR A 124 4.24 3.60 5.13
CA TYR A 124 3.03 2.92 4.66
C TYR A 124 3.17 2.45 3.21
N LEU A 125 3.53 3.34 2.28
CA LEU A 125 3.69 2.99 0.87
C LEU A 125 4.79 1.95 0.64
N ALA A 126 5.92 2.08 1.34
CA ALA A 126 7.00 1.09 1.29
C ALA A 126 6.52 -0.30 1.76
N GLY A 127 5.75 -0.37 2.84
CA GLY A 127 5.16 -1.63 3.31
C GLY A 127 4.15 -2.20 2.31
N LEU A 128 3.28 -1.35 1.77
CA LEU A 128 2.23 -1.76 0.83
C LEU A 128 2.81 -2.31 -0.48
N TRP A 129 3.83 -1.64 -1.04
CA TRP A 129 4.38 -1.99 -2.35
C TRP A 129 5.50 -3.03 -2.31
N ARG A 130 6.01 -3.40 -1.13
CA ARG A 130 7.12 -4.37 -1.01
C ARG A 130 6.79 -5.70 -1.69
N GLY A 131 5.60 -6.23 -1.43
CA GLY A 131 5.12 -7.47 -2.08
C GLY A 131 4.88 -7.28 -3.59
N LEU A 132 4.41 -6.10 -4.02
CA LEU A 132 4.06 -5.82 -5.42
C LEU A 132 5.27 -5.87 -6.37
N THR A 133 6.47 -5.48 -5.90
CA THR A 133 7.70 -5.64 -6.69
C THR A 133 8.11 -7.10 -6.86
N ARG A 134 7.64 -7.98 -5.97
CA ARG A 134 8.02 -9.40 -5.88
C ARG A 134 6.97 -10.35 -6.44
N SER A 135 5.69 -9.97 -6.42
CA SER A 135 4.53 -10.81 -6.71
C SER A 135 4.02 -10.73 -8.16
N SER A 136 2.91 -11.44 -8.39
CA SER A 136 2.12 -11.57 -9.62
C SER A 136 1.12 -10.44 -9.88
N GLY A 137 1.20 -9.31 -9.15
CA GLY A 137 0.36 -8.12 -9.38
C GLY A 137 0.57 -7.42 -10.73
N TRP A 138 1.18 -8.11 -11.68
CA TRP A 138 1.62 -7.66 -12.99
C TRP A 138 1.12 -8.62 -14.07
N LYS A 139 0.49 -8.08 -15.11
CA LYS A 139 0.02 -8.86 -16.27
C LYS A 139 1.17 -9.43 -17.11
N ARG A 140 2.27 -8.69 -17.28
CA ARG A 140 3.43 -9.12 -18.08
C ARG A 140 4.77 -8.70 -17.48
N ALA A 141 5.80 -9.50 -17.78
CA ALA A 141 7.20 -9.16 -17.58
C ALA A 141 7.76 -8.47 -18.86
N PRO A 142 8.79 -7.61 -18.77
CA PRO A 142 9.62 -7.34 -17.60
C PRO A 142 9.10 -6.20 -16.70
N ARG A 143 9.31 -6.36 -15.38
CA ARG A 143 9.01 -5.32 -14.39
C ARG A 143 10.10 -4.25 -14.43
N PRO A 144 9.75 -2.95 -14.40
CA PRO A 144 10.74 -1.91 -14.21
C PRO A 144 11.41 -2.03 -12.83
N PRO A 145 12.69 -1.65 -12.69
CA PRO A 145 13.38 -1.60 -11.40
C PRO A 145 12.63 -0.72 -10.39
N ALA A 146 12.65 -1.07 -9.10
CA ALA A 146 11.98 -0.27 -8.06
C ALA A 146 12.42 1.20 -8.07
N VAL A 147 13.71 1.47 -8.31
CA VAL A 147 14.23 2.85 -8.41
C VAL A 147 13.55 3.66 -9.51
N GLU A 148 13.25 3.05 -10.65
CA GLU A 148 12.57 3.73 -11.75
C GLU A 148 11.09 3.96 -11.44
N LEU A 149 10.42 2.97 -10.83
CA LEU A 149 9.02 3.08 -10.41
C LEU A 149 8.80 4.18 -9.37
N VAL A 150 9.61 4.16 -8.32
CA VAL A 150 9.53 5.10 -7.20
C VAL A 150 9.84 6.52 -7.68
N ALA A 151 10.86 6.68 -8.52
CA ALA A 151 11.16 7.96 -9.14
C ALA A 151 10.02 8.47 -10.02
N ALA A 152 9.37 7.58 -10.78
CA ALA A 152 8.22 7.92 -11.60
C ALA A 152 7.03 8.43 -10.78
N CYS A 153 6.88 7.94 -9.54
CA CYS A 153 5.82 8.38 -8.62
C CYS A 153 6.17 9.66 -7.85
N GLY A 154 7.36 10.25 -8.06
CA GLY A 154 7.82 11.44 -7.32
C GLY A 154 8.26 11.15 -5.88
N LEU A 155 8.61 9.90 -5.56
CA LEU A 155 9.02 9.45 -4.23
C LEU A 155 10.55 9.38 -4.10
N PRO A 156 11.10 9.42 -2.86
CA PRO A 156 12.54 9.41 -2.65
C PRO A 156 13.17 8.04 -2.94
N PRO A 157 14.46 8.00 -3.35
CA PRO A 157 15.15 6.75 -3.67
C PRO A 157 15.28 5.79 -2.47
N THR A 158 15.26 6.32 -1.25
CA THR A 158 15.24 5.52 -0.01
C THR A 158 14.03 4.59 0.05
N LEU A 159 12.90 4.96 -0.56
CA LEU A 159 11.73 4.09 -0.67
C LEU A 159 12.01 2.93 -1.62
N ALA A 160 12.71 3.17 -2.74
CA ALA A 160 13.11 2.10 -3.67
C ALA A 160 14.04 1.09 -3.00
N ASP A 161 15.01 1.58 -2.23
CA ASP A 161 15.90 0.72 -1.43
C ASP A 161 15.08 -0.16 -0.47
N ALA A 162 14.06 0.41 0.19
CA ALA A 162 13.19 -0.35 1.10
C ALA A 162 12.36 -1.44 0.40
N LEU A 163 11.94 -1.22 -0.86
CA LEU A 163 11.20 -2.22 -1.66
C LEU A 163 12.09 -3.42 -2.04
N GLU A 164 13.36 -3.16 -2.35
CA GLU A 164 14.32 -4.19 -2.76
C GLU A 164 15.02 -4.85 -1.56
N THR A 165 14.99 -4.21 -0.39
CA THR A 165 15.61 -4.73 0.84
C THR A 165 15.02 -6.08 1.24
N GLY A 166 15.87 -7.09 1.43
CA GLY A 166 15.47 -8.39 1.97
C GLY A 166 16.67 -9.12 2.57
N GLY A 167 16.53 -9.62 3.81
CA GLY A 167 17.55 -10.43 4.46
C GLY A 167 18.80 -9.65 4.92
N LEU A 168 18.69 -8.34 5.19
CA LEU A 168 19.77 -7.57 5.79
C LEU A 168 20.05 -8.06 7.23
N MET A 169 21.32 -8.08 7.59
CA MET A 169 21.77 -8.34 8.95
C MET A 169 21.45 -7.14 9.85
N ASP A 170 21.29 -7.40 11.16
CA ASP A 170 20.91 -6.36 12.12
C ASP A 170 21.97 -5.22 12.12
N GLU A 171 23.26 -5.54 11.98
CA GLU A 171 24.35 -4.56 11.91
C GLU A 171 24.29 -3.66 10.66
N GLN A 172 23.75 -4.19 9.56
CA GLN A 172 23.56 -3.42 8.32
C GLN A 172 22.38 -2.45 8.46
N LEU A 173 21.35 -2.83 9.21
CA LEU A 173 20.19 -1.98 9.47
C LEU A 173 20.53 -0.81 10.41
N GLU A 174 21.41 -1.02 11.38
CA GLU A 174 21.85 0.04 12.31
C GLU A 174 22.55 1.23 11.63
N SER A 175 23.26 0.97 10.53
CA SER A 175 23.97 2.00 9.76
C SER A 175 23.20 2.53 8.55
N ALA A 176 22.04 1.93 8.25
CA ALA A 176 21.21 2.27 7.10
C ALA A 176 20.20 3.39 7.42
N HIS A 177 19.44 3.79 6.39
CA HIS A 177 18.35 4.74 6.57
C HIS A 177 17.23 4.11 7.44
N PRO A 178 16.66 4.83 8.44
CA PRO A 178 15.70 4.26 9.41
C PRO A 178 14.49 3.55 8.80
N LEU A 179 14.04 4.01 7.64
CA LEU A 179 12.97 3.37 6.87
C LEU A 179 13.22 1.87 6.63
N LEU A 180 14.45 1.44 6.37
CA LEU A 180 14.74 0.03 6.09
C LEU A 180 14.50 -0.85 7.32
N ALA A 181 14.87 -0.36 8.51
CA ALA A 181 14.61 -1.05 9.77
C ALA A 181 13.11 -1.16 10.06
N LEU A 182 12.33 -0.10 9.79
CA LEU A 182 10.88 -0.10 9.95
C LEU A 182 10.20 -1.12 9.02
N ILE A 183 10.66 -1.21 7.77
CA ILE A 183 10.09 -2.13 6.77
C ILE A 183 10.48 -3.58 7.05
N GLU A 184 11.70 -3.83 7.51
CA GLU A 184 12.10 -5.15 8.00
C GLU A 184 11.34 -5.56 9.26
N ALA A 185 11.11 -4.64 10.20
CA ALA A 185 10.28 -4.87 11.37
C ALA A 185 8.82 -5.19 10.98
N ALA A 186 8.24 -4.42 10.06
CA ALA A 186 6.88 -4.64 9.56
C ALA A 186 6.72 -6.01 8.87
N GLU A 187 7.72 -6.47 8.12
CA GLU A 187 7.73 -7.82 7.53
C GLU A 187 7.70 -8.93 8.56
N ARG A 188 8.48 -8.79 9.63
CA ARG A 188 8.50 -9.79 10.70
C ARG A 188 7.13 -9.88 11.38
N LEU A 189 6.41 -8.77 11.43
CA LEU A 189 5.06 -8.71 11.97
C LEU A 189 4.00 -9.33 11.04
N THR A 190 4.31 -9.63 9.79
CA THR A 190 3.38 -10.32 8.89
C THR A 190 3.44 -11.84 9.02
N ALA A 191 4.45 -12.38 9.70
CA ALA A 191 4.63 -13.81 9.89
C ALA A 191 3.49 -14.43 10.74
N ALA A 192 3.21 -15.73 10.55
CA ALA A 192 2.20 -16.44 11.33
C ALA A 192 2.57 -16.51 12.83
N ASP A 193 3.86 -16.58 13.12
CA ASP A 193 4.52 -16.59 14.44
C ASP A 193 4.98 -15.19 14.87
N TRP A 194 4.35 -14.12 14.41
CA TRP A 194 4.81 -12.74 14.66
C TRP A 194 5.02 -12.42 16.15
N GLN A 195 4.31 -13.07 17.07
CA GLN A 195 4.50 -12.90 18.53
C GLN A 195 5.89 -13.38 18.99
N GLU A 196 6.45 -14.41 18.34
CA GLU A 196 7.81 -14.89 18.59
C GLU A 196 8.86 -13.92 18.02
N GLN A 197 8.50 -13.18 16.97
CA GLN A 197 9.35 -12.16 16.35
C GLN A 197 9.31 -10.81 17.10
N ALA A 198 8.38 -10.62 18.04
CA ALA A 198 8.15 -9.33 18.70
C ALA A 198 9.39 -8.80 19.44
N ASP A 199 10.19 -9.67 20.06
CA ASP A 199 11.44 -9.29 20.72
C ASP A 199 12.48 -8.76 19.74
N LYS A 200 12.54 -9.32 18.53
CA LYS A 200 13.43 -8.83 17.47
C LYS A 200 12.94 -7.50 16.90
N VAL A 201 11.63 -7.36 16.69
CA VAL A 201 11.01 -6.12 16.24
C VAL A 201 11.21 -4.98 17.24
N ALA A 202 11.07 -5.25 18.55
CA ALA A 202 11.35 -4.31 19.61
C ALA A 202 12.80 -3.77 19.55
N ARG A 203 13.79 -4.65 19.32
CA ARG A 203 15.19 -4.23 19.14
C ARG A 203 15.39 -3.37 17.89
N LEU A 204 14.81 -3.77 16.76
CA LEU A 204 14.96 -3.04 15.48
C LEU A 204 14.30 -1.67 15.50
N SER A 205 13.17 -1.53 16.19
CA SER A 205 12.41 -0.28 16.27
C SER A 205 12.80 0.60 17.46
N GLY A 206 13.47 0.05 18.47
CA GLY A 206 13.72 0.72 19.74
C GLY A 206 12.48 0.84 20.65
N LEU A 207 11.38 0.18 20.29
CA LEU A 207 10.14 0.16 21.07
C LEU A 207 10.15 -0.92 22.14
N GLU A 208 9.33 -0.77 23.17
CA GLU A 208 9.08 -1.86 24.12
C GLU A 208 8.30 -3.00 23.45
N ARG A 209 8.61 -4.24 23.83
CA ARG A 209 7.90 -5.43 23.34
C ARG A 209 6.39 -5.34 23.53
N ALA A 210 5.94 -4.78 24.66
CA ALA A 210 4.51 -4.60 24.94
C ALA A 210 3.84 -3.67 23.92
N THR A 211 4.51 -2.57 23.55
CA THR A 211 4.05 -1.64 22.50
C THR A 211 3.93 -2.33 21.15
N VAL A 212 4.94 -3.14 20.77
CA VAL A 212 4.91 -3.91 19.53
C VAL A 212 3.73 -4.88 19.48
N LEU A 213 3.47 -5.60 20.59
CA LEU A 213 2.34 -6.53 20.68
C LEU A 213 0.99 -5.82 20.57
N SER A 214 0.82 -4.69 21.27
CA SER A 214 -0.39 -3.87 21.21
C SER A 214 -0.63 -3.38 19.79
N LEU A 215 0.37 -2.73 19.19
CA LEU A 215 0.34 -2.19 17.84
C LEU A 215 -0.08 -3.26 16.81
N ARG A 216 0.54 -4.43 16.83
CA ARG A 216 0.23 -5.48 15.85
C ARG A 216 -1.18 -6.07 16.05
N THR A 217 -1.68 -6.09 17.28
CA THR A 217 -3.05 -6.48 17.60
C THR A 217 -4.04 -5.46 17.04
N ASP A 218 -3.79 -4.17 17.25
CA ASP A 218 -4.62 -3.07 16.73
C ASP A 218 -4.65 -3.08 15.19
N VAL A 219 -3.50 -3.29 14.55
CA VAL A 219 -3.42 -3.49 13.10
C VAL A 219 -4.26 -4.68 12.64
N GLY A 220 -4.26 -5.79 13.39
CA GLY A 220 -5.12 -6.93 13.10
C GLY A 220 -6.61 -6.56 13.09
N TYR A 221 -7.05 -5.74 14.04
CA TYR A 221 -8.42 -5.21 14.07
C TYR A 221 -8.71 -4.24 12.92
N ILE A 222 -7.78 -3.34 12.60
CA ILE A 222 -7.91 -2.40 11.48
C ILE A 222 -8.11 -3.16 10.18
N VAL A 223 -7.26 -4.14 9.88
CA VAL A 223 -7.35 -4.91 8.64
C VAL A 223 -8.64 -5.74 8.60
N SER A 224 -8.96 -6.46 9.68
CA SER A 224 -10.16 -7.32 9.75
C SER A 224 -11.47 -6.54 9.67
N GLY A 225 -11.53 -5.36 10.29
CA GLY A 225 -12.74 -4.53 10.37
C GLY A 225 -13.18 -3.90 9.05
N HIS A 226 -12.33 -3.88 8.03
CA HIS A 226 -12.63 -3.26 6.74
C HIS A 226 -12.85 -4.26 5.60
N ALA A 227 -12.74 -5.57 5.86
CA ALA A 227 -13.17 -6.62 4.93
C ALA A 227 -14.71 -6.67 4.75
N VAL A 228 -15.47 -5.91 5.55
CA VAL A 228 -16.94 -5.87 5.51
C VAL A 228 -17.42 -4.53 4.95
N PHE A 229 -17.38 -4.38 3.63
CA PHE A 229 -18.19 -3.34 2.98
C PHE A 229 -19.68 -3.69 3.12
N PRO A 230 -20.56 -2.70 3.37
CA PRO A 230 -21.99 -2.97 3.53
C PRO A 230 -22.54 -3.69 2.30
N ALA A 231 -23.33 -4.74 2.56
CA ALA A 231 -23.97 -5.54 1.52
C ALA A 231 -24.89 -4.68 0.63
N ILE A 232 -25.02 -5.08 -0.63
CA ILE A 232 -25.93 -4.45 -1.61
C ILE A 232 -27.33 -4.39 -1.00
N PRO A 233 -27.99 -3.22 -0.91
CA PRO A 233 -29.41 -3.16 -0.61
C PRO A 233 -30.14 -3.92 -1.71
N THR A 234 -30.79 -5.03 -1.37
CA THR A 234 -31.63 -5.78 -2.30
C THR A 234 -32.66 -4.83 -2.88
N PRO A 235 -32.81 -4.74 -4.21
CA PRO A 235 -33.86 -3.92 -4.80
C PRO A 235 -35.20 -4.44 -4.29
N ALA A 236 -36.01 -3.54 -3.73
CA ALA A 236 -37.38 -3.86 -3.37
C ALA A 236 -38.08 -4.40 -4.63
N THR A 237 -38.49 -5.66 -4.57
CA THR A 237 -39.30 -6.31 -5.59
C THR A 237 -40.59 -5.50 -5.80
N PRO A 238 -41.05 -5.29 -7.05
CA PRO A 238 -42.22 -4.47 -7.36
C PRO A 238 -43.52 -4.98 -6.74
#